data_AF-A0A7J2VAQ5-F1
#
_entry.id   AF-A0A7J2VAQ5-F1
#
_cell.length_a   1.000
_cell.length_b   1.000
_cell.length_c   1.000
_cell.angle_alpha   90.00
_cell.angle_beta   90.00
_cell.angle_gamma   90.00
#
_symmetry.space_group_name_H-M   'P 1'
#
loop_
_entity.id
_entity.type
_entity.pdbx_description
1 polymer ?
#
loop_
_entity_poly.entity_id
_entity_poly.type
_entity_poly.pdbx_seq_one_letter_code
_entity_poly.pdbx_strand_id
1 'polypeptide(L)'
;MTNPIVDFIEWLDGLVWGTPMIILLLGTGVALSIYTGFVQLRRFGTAWRTFLRYRGYGGEKGISPFAIWCAISGATIGIGNIAGVSTAMYFGGPGALFWMFITGLLGMCTKAFEATLGAWSRRIRPDGEIEGGTPYYIRLVPVVGPALAV
;
A
#
# COMPACT_ATOMS: atom_id res chain seq x y z
N MET A 1 -38.87 2.85 -11.68
CA MET A 1 -38.23 1.66 -12.28
C MET A 1 -36.83 2.11 -12.66
N THR A 2 -35.83 1.76 -11.85
CA THR A 2 -34.43 2.06 -12.15
C THR A 2 -34.02 1.30 -13.42
N ASN A 3 -33.12 1.90 -14.19
CA ASN A 3 -32.64 1.32 -15.44
C ASN A 3 -31.82 0.06 -15.08
N PRO A 4 -32.05 -1.12 -15.67
CA PRO A 4 -31.37 -2.36 -15.30
C PRO A 4 -29.83 -2.26 -15.41
N ILE A 5 -29.32 -1.33 -16.25
CA ILE A 5 -27.89 -1.02 -16.36
C ILE A 5 -27.38 -0.33 -15.09
N VAL A 6 -28.16 0.57 -14.51
CA VAL A 6 -27.80 1.29 -13.28
C VAL A 6 -27.77 0.32 -12.10
N ASP A 7 -28.78 -0.55 -11.97
CA ASP A 7 -28.83 -1.56 -10.91
C ASP A 7 -27.63 -2.53 -10.99
N PHE A 8 -27.21 -2.89 -12.21
CA PHE A 8 -26.02 -3.73 -12.42
C PHE A 8 -24.72 -3.01 -12.03
N ILE A 9 -24.58 -1.72 -12.37
CA ILE A 9 -23.42 -0.91 -12.00
C ILE A 9 -23.35 -0.74 -10.47
N GLU A 10 -24.47 -0.45 -9.80
CA GLU A 10 -24.52 -0.33 -8.35
C GLU A 10 -24.16 -1.63 -7.64
N TRP A 11 -24.60 -2.78 -8.18
CA TRP A 11 -24.19 -4.08 -7.67
C TRP A 11 -22.68 -4.33 -7.81
N LEU A 12 -22.10 -4.00 -8.97
CA LEU A 12 -20.65 -4.09 -9.19
C LEU A 12 -19.86 -3.14 -8.29
N ASP A 13 -20.34 -1.90 -8.12
CA ASP A 13 -19.74 -0.90 -7.25
C ASP A 13 -19.69 -1.39 -5.80
N GLY A 14 -20.79 -1.95 -5.29
CA GLY A 14 -20.85 -2.55 -3.95
C GLY A 14 -19.92 -3.76 -3.79
N LEU A 15 -19.67 -4.52 -4.85
CA LEU A 15 -18.74 -5.64 -4.82
C LEU A 15 -17.27 -5.18 -4.79
N VAL A 16 -16.94 -4.18 -5.62
CA VAL A 16 -15.56 -3.70 -5.82
C VAL A 16 -15.12 -2.71 -4.74
N TRP A 17 -16.00 -1.81 -4.30
CA TRP A 17 -15.68 -0.73 -3.36
C TRP A 17 -16.35 -0.90 -1.99
N GLY A 18 -17.25 -1.86 -1.86
CA GLY A 18 -17.95 -2.14 -0.61
C GLY A 18 -17.22 -3.10 0.32
N THR A 19 -18.01 -3.80 1.14
CA THR A 19 -17.52 -4.68 2.21
C THR A 19 -16.52 -5.76 1.76
N PRO A 20 -16.67 -6.42 0.59
CA PRO A 20 -15.73 -7.45 0.16
C PRO A 20 -14.29 -6.96 0.02
N MET A 21 -14.08 -5.77 -0.56
CA MET A 21 -12.75 -5.18 -0.72
C MET A 21 -12.12 -4.85 0.63
N ILE A 22 -12.92 -4.31 1.56
CA ILE A 22 -12.46 -3.99 2.92
C ILE A 22 -12.00 -5.27 3.64
N ILE A 23 -12.80 -6.35 3.56
CA ILE A 23 -12.46 -7.65 4.14
C ILE A 23 -11.18 -8.19 3.51
N LEU A 24 -11.02 -8.09 2.19
CA LEU A 24 -9.83 -8.58 1.50
C LEU A 24 -8.57 -7.80 1.90
N LEU A 25 -8.64 -6.47 1.97
CA LEU A 25 -7.52 -5.62 2.36
C LEU A 25 -7.11 -5.84 3.82
N LEU A 26 -8.07 -5.77 4.75
CA LEU A 26 -7.80 -5.97 6.17
C LEU A 26 -7.43 -7.42 6.48
N GLY A 27 -8.13 -8.38 5.87
CA GLY A 27 -7.84 -9.80 5.99
C GLY A 27 -6.44 -10.14 5.52
N THR A 28 -6.00 -9.58 4.39
CA THR A 28 -4.62 -9.74 3.90
C THR A 28 -3.61 -9.12 4.87
N GLY A 29 -3.89 -7.90 5.36
CA GLY A 29 -3.03 -7.25 6.36
C GLY A 29 -2.88 -8.07 7.66
N VAL A 30 -3.98 -8.63 8.16
CA VAL A 30 -3.99 -9.53 9.33
C VAL A 30 -3.24 -10.82 9.03
N ALA A 31 -3.52 -11.48 7.91
CA ALA A 31 -2.89 -12.73 7.53
C ALA A 31 -1.36 -12.58 7.38
N LEU A 32 -0.90 -11.53 6.70
CA LEU A 32 0.53 -11.21 6.58
C LEU A 32 1.16 -10.84 7.94
N SER A 33 0.43 -10.11 8.77
CA SER A 33 0.90 -9.76 10.12
C SER A 33 1.11 -11.01 10.97
N ILE A 34 0.17 -11.97 10.94
CA ILE A 34 0.31 -13.23 11.68
C ILE A 34 1.45 -14.08 11.10
N TYR A 35 1.47 -14.25 9.78
CA TYR A 35 2.49 -15.04 9.08
C TYR A 35 3.93 -14.56 9.35
N THR A 36 4.10 -13.24 9.48
CA THR A 36 5.41 -12.63 9.75
C THR A 36 5.73 -12.44 11.23
N GLY A 37 4.83 -12.85 12.12
CA GLY A 37 5.00 -12.65 13.56
C GLY A 37 5.00 -11.17 13.97
N PHE A 38 4.13 -10.37 13.35
CA PHE A 38 3.97 -8.92 13.56
C PHE A 38 5.26 -8.14 13.31
N VAL A 39 5.87 -8.37 12.13
CA VAL A 39 7.15 -7.74 11.75
C VAL A 39 7.07 -6.21 11.80
N GLN A 40 5.91 -5.63 11.48
CA GLN A 40 5.68 -4.19 11.52
C GLN A 40 5.82 -3.59 12.92
N LEU A 41 5.55 -4.35 13.98
CA LEU A 41 5.76 -3.90 15.36
C LEU A 41 7.18 -4.25 15.84
N ARG A 42 7.64 -5.47 15.55
CA ARG A 42 8.94 -5.97 16.02
C ARG A 42 10.14 -5.25 15.41
N ARG A 43 10.07 -4.88 14.14
CA ARG A 43 11.20 -4.31 13.37
C ARG A 43 11.08 -2.81 13.15
N PHE A 44 10.00 -2.17 13.59
CA PHE A 44 9.79 -0.73 13.42
C PHE A 44 10.98 0.10 13.90
N GLY A 45 11.46 -0.16 15.12
CA GLY A 45 12.60 0.57 15.69
C GLY A 45 13.91 0.35 14.93
N THR A 46 14.13 -0.86 14.41
CA THR A 46 15.30 -1.16 13.56
C THR A 46 15.18 -0.42 12.22
N ALA A 47 14.02 -0.44 11.58
CA ALA A 47 13.78 0.25 10.32
C ALA A 47 13.98 1.77 10.47
N TRP A 48 13.44 2.37 11.53
CA TRP A 48 13.61 3.80 11.81
C TRP A 48 15.08 4.19 12.07
N ARG A 49 15.79 3.38 12.86
CA ARG A 49 17.22 3.60 13.12
C ARG A 49 18.05 3.52 11.83
N THR A 50 17.76 2.55 10.97
CA THR A 50 18.42 2.40 9.67
C THR A 50 18.11 3.59 8.77
N PHE A 51 16.84 4.00 8.68
CA PHE A 51 16.44 5.18 7.91
C PHE A 51 17.22 6.43 8.35
N LEU A 52 17.27 6.71 9.66
CA LEU A 52 18.01 7.87 10.19
C LEU A 52 19.51 7.80 9.90
N ARG A 53 20.11 6.59 9.98
CA ARG A 53 21.53 6.39 9.69
C ARG A 53 21.87 6.64 8.23
N TYR A 54 21.00 6.26 7.30
CA TYR A 54 21.24 6.38 5.85
C TYR A 54 20.52 7.56 5.19
N ARG A 55 19.87 8.45 5.96
CA ARG A 55 19.10 9.59 5.42
C ARG A 55 19.87 10.48 4.43
N GLY A 56 21.18 10.61 4.62
CA GLY A 56 22.08 11.41 3.76
C GLY A 56 22.88 10.58 2.76
N TYR A 57 22.71 9.26 2.74
CA TYR A 57 23.45 8.38 1.85
C TYR A 57 22.76 8.32 0.48
N GLY A 58 23.41 8.86 -0.55
CA GLY A 58 23.06 8.67 -1.95
C GLY A 58 24.29 8.17 -2.66
N GLY A 59 24.38 6.85 -2.92
CA GLY A 59 25.46 6.30 -3.72
C GLY A 59 25.37 6.75 -5.19
N GLU A 60 26.39 6.47 -6.00
CA GLU A 60 26.50 6.91 -7.42
C GLU A 60 25.29 6.58 -8.31
N LYS A 61 24.48 5.58 -7.93
CA LYS A 61 23.27 5.14 -8.67
C LYS A 61 22.01 5.07 -7.80
N GLY A 62 22.04 5.57 -6.56
CA GLY A 62 20.97 5.38 -5.58
C GLY A 62 20.36 6.69 -5.08
N ILE A 63 19.03 6.78 -5.08
CA ILE A 63 18.30 7.91 -4.51
C ILE A 63 18.41 7.86 -2.97
N SER A 64 18.59 9.01 -2.33
CA SER A 64 18.59 9.11 -0.87
C SER A 64 17.31 8.50 -0.27
N PRO A 65 17.41 7.69 0.79
CA PRO A 65 16.25 7.19 1.53
C PRO A 65 15.30 8.30 1.99
N PHE A 66 15.83 9.46 2.36
CA PHE A 66 15.01 10.60 2.76
C PHE A 66 14.25 11.19 1.57
N ALA A 67 14.89 11.33 0.41
CA ALA A 67 14.23 11.81 -0.80
C ALA A 67 13.11 10.86 -1.25
N ILE A 68 13.33 9.54 -1.20
CA ILE A 68 12.30 8.53 -1.49
C ILE A 68 11.14 8.66 -0.50
N TRP A 69 11.43 8.80 0.79
CA TRP A 69 10.40 8.95 1.82
C TRP A 69 9.56 10.22 1.60
N CYS A 70 10.19 11.34 1.26
CA CYS A 70 9.49 12.58 0.92
C CYS A 70 8.59 12.41 -0.31
N ALA A 71 9.09 11.77 -1.36
CA ALA A 71 8.33 11.53 -2.58
C ALA A 71 7.09 10.64 -2.32
N ILE A 72 7.25 9.55 -1.57
CA ILE A 72 6.14 8.64 -1.22
C ILE A 72 5.15 9.33 -0.28
N SER A 73 5.64 10.11 0.69
CA SER A 73 4.78 10.84 1.63
C SER A 73 3.99 11.93 0.91
N GLY A 74 4.61 12.66 -0.02
CA GLY A 74 3.92 13.65 -0.84
C GLY A 74 2.88 13.03 -1.78
N ALA A 75 3.10 11.81 -2.27
CA ALA A 75 2.13 11.10 -3.10
C ALA A 75 0.92 10.56 -2.30
N THR A 76 1.09 10.32 -1.00
CA THR A 76 0.07 9.68 -0.16
C THR A 76 -0.65 10.65 0.77
N ILE A 77 -0.05 11.79 1.11
CA ILE A 77 -0.64 12.83 1.94
C ILE A 77 -1.25 13.90 1.03
N GLY A 78 -2.56 14.05 1.10
CA GLY A 78 -3.28 15.07 0.34
C GLY A 78 -4.59 15.50 0.97
N ILE A 79 -5.29 16.42 0.30
CA ILE A 79 -6.60 16.95 0.72
C ILE A 79 -7.60 15.80 0.97
N GLY A 80 -7.52 14.74 0.16
CA GLY A 80 -8.34 13.53 0.30
C GLY A 80 -8.23 12.86 1.67
N ASN A 81 -7.05 12.86 2.31
CA ASN A 81 -6.90 12.27 3.65
C ASN A 81 -7.59 13.14 4.70
N ILE A 82 -7.51 14.47 4.59
CA ILE A 82 -8.13 15.40 5.54
C ILE A 82 -9.66 15.36 5.41
N ALA A 83 -10.16 15.46 4.18
CA ALA A 83 -11.59 15.37 3.90
C ALA A 83 -12.13 13.97 4.27
N GLY A 84 -11.42 12.90 3.91
CA GLY A 84 -11.80 11.53 4.21
C GLY A 84 -11.87 11.23 5.71
N VAL A 85 -10.89 11.69 6.50
CA VAL A 85 -10.95 11.58 7.96
C VAL A 85 -12.14 12.36 8.53
N SER A 86 -12.38 13.58 8.05
CA SER A 86 -13.52 14.39 8.49
C SER A 86 -14.87 13.72 8.19
N THR A 87 -15.04 13.20 6.97
CA THR A 87 -16.23 12.48 6.54
C THR A 87 -16.44 11.20 7.34
N ALA A 88 -15.38 10.42 7.57
CA ALA A 88 -15.45 9.20 8.36
C ALA A 88 -15.80 9.47 9.83
N MET A 89 -15.29 10.55 10.42
CA MET A 89 -15.67 10.97 11.76
C MET A 89 -17.11 11.48 11.83
N TYR A 90 -17.56 12.22 10.80
CA TYR A 90 -18.92 12.73 10.73
C TYR A 90 -19.94 11.58 10.68
N PHE A 91 -19.73 10.59 9.82
CA PHE A 91 -20.66 9.46 9.65
C PHE A 91 -20.44 8.31 10.66
N GLY A 92 -19.19 8.00 11.00
CA GLY A 92 -18.82 6.87 11.86
C GLY A 92 -18.62 7.23 13.34
N GLY A 93 -18.70 8.52 13.68
CA GLY A 93 -18.46 9.01 15.04
C GLY A 93 -16.99 8.91 15.48
N PRO A 94 -16.70 9.15 16.78
CA PRO A 94 -15.33 9.20 17.29
C PRO A 94 -14.60 7.85 17.20
N GLY A 95 -15.33 6.73 17.13
CA GLY A 95 -14.75 5.40 16.98
C GLY A 95 -14.03 5.17 15.64
N ALA A 96 -14.31 5.98 14.61
CA ALA A 96 -13.66 5.89 13.31
C ALA A 96 -12.13 6.08 13.42
N LEU A 97 -11.68 6.98 14.31
CA LEU A 97 -10.25 7.22 14.52
C LEU A 97 -9.51 5.98 15.04
N PHE A 98 -10.12 5.25 15.98
CA PHE A 98 -9.55 4.01 16.50
C PHE A 98 -9.33 3.00 15.37
N TRP A 99 -10.35 2.80 14.53
CA TRP A 99 -10.24 1.88 13.41
C TRP A 99 -9.24 2.35 12.36
N MET A 100 -9.15 3.66 12.06
CA MET A 100 -8.12 4.20 11.16
C MET A 100 -6.69 3.90 11.63
N PHE A 101 -6.43 3.98 12.95
CA PHE A 101 -5.14 3.56 13.48
C PHE A 101 -4.89 2.06 13.29
N ILE A 102 -5.87 1.22 13.60
CA ILE A 102 -5.75 -0.24 13.45
C ILE A 102 -5.53 -0.63 11.99
N THR A 103 -6.30 -0.06 11.05
CA THR A 103 -6.14 -0.33 9.62
C THR A 103 -4.78 0.15 9.11
N GLY A 104 -4.30 1.30 9.60
CA GLY A 104 -2.94 1.79 9.31
C GLY A 104 -1.85 0.84 9.81
N LEU A 105 -1.98 0.32 11.03
CA LEU A 105 -1.04 -0.66 11.60
C LEU A 105 -0.98 -1.94 10.76
N LEU A 106 -2.13 -2.46 10.33
CA LEU A 106 -2.19 -3.65 9.46
C LEU A 106 -1.64 -3.35 8.06
N GLY A 107 -1.96 -2.17 7.51
CA GLY A 107 -1.48 -1.71 6.21
C GLY A 107 0.04 -1.56 6.12
N MET A 108 0.72 -1.22 7.22
CA MET A 108 2.19 -1.18 7.27
C MET A 108 2.81 -2.53 6.90
N CYS A 109 2.23 -3.64 7.35
CA CYS A 109 2.73 -4.97 7.00
C CYS A 109 2.59 -5.23 5.50
N THR A 110 1.41 -4.99 4.94
CA THR A 110 1.17 -5.14 3.49
C THR A 110 2.13 -4.27 2.67
N LYS A 111 2.34 -3.01 3.07
CA LYS A 111 3.24 -2.12 2.34
C LYS A 111 4.70 -2.56 2.41
N ALA A 112 5.14 -3.12 3.54
CA ALA A 112 6.48 -3.67 3.67
C ALA A 112 6.69 -4.88 2.74
N PHE A 113 5.68 -5.73 2.60
CA PHE A 113 5.71 -6.85 1.63
C PHE A 113 5.78 -6.33 0.19
N GLU A 114 4.97 -5.34 -0.16
CA GLU A 114 4.96 -4.74 -1.48
C GLU A 114 6.34 -4.14 -1.85
N ALA A 115 6.96 -3.42 -0.90
CA ALA A 115 8.31 -2.87 -1.10
C ALA A 115 9.37 -3.96 -1.24
N THR A 116 9.26 -5.04 -0.47
CA THR A 116 10.18 -6.20 -0.55
C THR A 116 10.04 -6.92 -1.88
N LEU A 117 8.81 -7.17 -2.33
CA LEU A 117 8.53 -7.78 -3.64
C LEU A 117 9.02 -6.89 -4.78
N GLY A 118 8.79 -5.58 -4.70
CA GLY A 118 9.29 -4.62 -5.69
C GLY A 118 10.81 -4.56 -5.76
N ALA A 119 11.51 -4.73 -4.64
CA ALA A 119 12.96 -4.82 -4.61
C ALA A 119 13.48 -6.17 -5.16
N TRP A 120 12.73 -7.25 -4.94
CA TRP A 120 13.06 -8.58 -5.44
C TRP A 120 12.85 -8.72 -6.96
N SER A 121 11.77 -8.15 -7.49
CA SER A 121 11.42 -8.21 -8.92
C SER A 121 12.05 -7.11 -9.77
N ARG A 122 12.92 -6.27 -9.18
CA ARG A 122 13.54 -5.15 -9.89
C ARG A 122 14.34 -5.62 -11.11
N ARG A 123 14.30 -4.84 -12.19
CA ARG A 123 15.06 -5.04 -13.41
C ARG A 123 16.06 -3.90 -13.58
N ILE A 124 17.27 -4.23 -14.00
CA ILE A 124 18.28 -3.25 -14.39
C ILE A 124 18.23 -3.15 -15.91
N ARG A 125 17.94 -1.96 -16.42
CA ARG A 125 17.95 -1.67 -17.85
C ARG A 125 19.38 -1.59 -18.39
N PRO A 126 19.59 -1.72 -19.71
CA PRO A 126 20.92 -1.64 -20.33
C PRO A 126 21.62 -0.28 -20.12
N ASP A 127 20.86 0.79 -19.92
CA ASP A 127 21.33 2.15 -19.57
C ASP A 127 21.79 2.26 -18.09
N GLY A 128 21.56 1.23 -17.28
CA GLY A 128 21.90 1.19 -15.86
C GLY A 128 20.81 1.72 -14.93
N GLU A 129 19.64 2.10 -15.45
CA GLU A 129 18.49 2.48 -14.62
C GLU A 129 17.85 1.26 -13.95
N ILE A 130 17.33 1.45 -12.75
CA ILE A 130 16.67 0.40 -11.97
C ILE A 130 15.17 0.66 -12.00
N GLU A 131 14.43 -0.27 -12.59
CA GLU A 131 12.97 -0.26 -12.58
C GLU A 131 12.44 -1.35 -11.66
N GLY A 132 11.39 -1.05 -10.92
CA GLY A 132 10.78 -2.02 -10.02
C GLY A 132 9.36 -1.62 -9.68
N GLY A 133 8.74 -2.38 -8.78
CA GLY A 133 7.39 -2.12 -8.29
C GLY A 133 6.36 -3.11 -8.81
N THR A 134 5.09 -2.73 -8.66
CA THR A 134 3.93 -3.60 -8.81
C THR A 134 3.82 -4.34 -10.14
N PRO A 135 4.02 -3.68 -11.29
CA PRO A 135 3.93 -4.37 -12.59
C PRO A 135 4.94 -5.52 -12.73
N TYR A 136 6.13 -5.40 -12.13
CA TYR A 136 7.22 -6.37 -12.30
C TYR A 136 6.97 -7.68 -11.56
N TYR A 137 6.49 -7.64 -10.32
CA TYR A 137 6.18 -8.88 -9.61
C TYR A 137 4.81 -9.47 -10.01
N ILE A 138 3.85 -8.63 -10.41
CA ILE A 138 2.56 -9.11 -10.94
C ILE A 138 2.77 -9.93 -12.21
N ARG A 139 3.69 -9.51 -13.09
CA ARG A 139 3.98 -10.25 -14.33
C ARG A 139 4.45 -11.69 -14.09
N LEU A 140 4.97 -12.00 -12.90
CA LEU A 140 5.39 -13.35 -12.51
C LEU A 140 4.21 -14.25 -12.11
N VAL A 141 3.00 -13.69 -11.97
CA VAL A 141 1.78 -14.44 -11.66
C VAL A 141 1.27 -15.13 -12.94
N PRO A 142 1.20 -16.49 -12.99
CA PRO A 142 1.01 -17.23 -14.23
C PRO A 142 -0.30 -16.96 -14.98
N VAL A 143 -1.39 -16.67 -14.26
CA VAL A 143 -2.75 -16.61 -14.85
C VAL A 143 -3.22 -15.17 -15.05
N VAL A 144 -2.90 -14.28 -14.11
CA VAL A 144 -3.44 -12.90 -14.10
C VAL A 144 -2.36 -11.85 -14.39
N GLY A 145 -1.09 -12.27 -14.38
CA GLY A 145 0.06 -11.38 -14.52
C GLY A 145 0.09 -10.57 -15.82
N PRO A 146 -0.10 -11.19 -17.01
CA PRO A 146 -0.06 -10.46 -18.27
C PRO A 146 -1.17 -9.42 -18.45
N ALA A 147 -2.32 -9.60 -17.79
CA ALA A 147 -3.46 -8.70 -17.88
C ALA A 147 -3.40 -7.54 -16.87
N LEU A 148 -2.75 -7.75 -15.72
CA LEU A 148 -2.66 -6.77 -14.64
C LEU A 148 -1.30 -6.05 -14.55
N ALA A 149 -0.27 -6.54 -15.25
CA ALA A 149 1.05 -5.90 -15.33
C ALA A 149 1.09 -4.76 -16.37
N VAL A 150 0.18 -3.79 -16.19
CA VAL A 150 0.14 -2.53 -16.96
C VAL A 150 0.92 -1.46 -16.23
#